data_AF-W9YUG4-F1
#
_entry.id   AF-W9YUG4-F1
#
_cell.length_a   1.000
_cell.length_b   1.000
_cell.length_c   1.000
_cell.angle_alpha   90.00
_cell.angle_beta   90.00
_cell.angle_gamma   90.00
#
_symmetry.space_group_name_H-M   'P 1'
#
loop_
_entity.id
_entity.type
_entity.pdbx_description
1 polymer ?
#
loop_
_entity_poly.entity_id
_entity_poly.type
_entity_poly.pdbx_seq_one_letter_code
_entity_poly.pdbx_strand_id
1 'polypeptide(L)'
;MLSFSRPWRVFRWQATSQVHRHKKSLSSVPIQRYFGTRSQSKSRLTRDQAELREARRQIFNVEEHFKDYATSESYLTALRKAQRRLDALLINSRNEKVRAQLLRKYQHLIGDRELHVFYVDSVMYHLEGSTDKERELSGIPQLRQHLQDLQGETIFKERDHFITTRIPALIGSFMAWMESKKNEGAPEERRQLPDAHELELRHSVTTWADAMHAAFEKNIDHPLEHNTEEINRQCAKVANRWWVWPHPSVAAWVRHQGSHYTSIRGRRCWNTDLLRSFYEVTSRNWQVFHGQTERIFKALETNIISPWEAYEHQCRKLEAPVNFLTTLAARIHILILNVASAINAYRKGMSRIVLSYKQFGKLIWIGPVVSLVLLAVFFSFWANSKTGKGSHARRVKTLHSRVSSEAFVDDFRSRLSGDFDELITETSQAISDRLGREFGALRSDVDLMQKKQRSEFYETYYENHWKSVAQLHGVKAAIEKLVDDMNNLAAPAREMAQKQYALASPDNRPV
;
A
#
# COMPACT_ATOMS: atom_id res chain seq x y z
N MET A 1 5.71 37.55 27.63
CA MET A 1 7.16 37.70 27.36
C MET A 1 7.72 36.34 26.96
N LEU A 2 8.08 36.19 25.69
CA LEU A 2 9.27 35.50 25.16
C LEU A 2 9.04 35.26 23.67
N SER A 3 9.63 36.15 22.88
CA SER A 3 9.63 36.15 21.42
C SER A 3 10.59 35.09 20.87
N PHE A 4 10.14 34.30 19.90
CA PHE A 4 11.04 33.61 18.98
C PHE A 4 10.94 34.26 17.60
N SER A 5 11.82 35.23 17.37
CA SER A 5 12.10 35.83 16.07
C SER A 5 13.52 35.43 15.67
N ARG A 6 13.68 34.57 14.66
CA ARG A 6 14.89 34.52 13.82
C ARG A 6 14.58 34.03 12.40
N PRO A 7 15.36 34.47 11.41
CA PRO A 7 14.83 34.92 10.12
C PRO A 7 15.03 33.92 8.98
N TRP A 8 14.09 33.96 8.03
CA TRP A 8 14.19 33.31 6.73
C TRP A 8 15.36 33.91 5.94
N ARG A 9 16.36 33.09 5.61
CA ARG A 9 17.41 33.47 4.66
C ARG A 9 16.83 33.43 3.24
N VAL A 10 16.73 34.60 2.63
CA VAL A 10 16.44 34.78 1.21
C VAL A 10 17.62 34.25 0.39
N PHE A 11 17.43 33.15 -0.32
CA PHE A 11 18.33 32.74 -1.40
C PHE A 11 17.92 33.48 -2.68
N ARG A 12 18.73 34.46 -3.06
CA ARG A 12 18.59 35.20 -4.32
C ARG A 12 19.14 34.32 -5.45
N TRP A 13 18.27 33.70 -6.25
CA TRP A 13 18.67 33.05 -7.51
C TRP A 13 18.75 34.13 -8.60
N GLN A 14 19.95 34.46 -9.06
CA GLN A 14 20.15 35.21 -10.30
C GLN A 14 19.94 34.26 -11.48
N ALA A 15 18.88 34.50 -12.24
CA ALA A 15 18.58 33.81 -13.49
C ALA A 15 19.53 34.29 -14.59
N THR A 16 20.39 33.40 -15.12
CA THR A 16 20.95 33.56 -16.46
C THR A 16 21.13 32.21 -17.17
N SER A 17 20.46 32.09 -18.32
CA SER A 17 20.68 31.12 -19.40
C SER A 17 20.43 29.62 -19.12
N GLN A 18 19.19 29.14 -19.33
CA GLN A 18 18.90 27.69 -19.45
C GLN A 18 18.13 27.28 -20.71
N VAL A 19 18.02 28.16 -21.72
CA VAL A 19 17.26 27.82 -22.95
C VAL A 19 17.98 26.81 -23.85
N HIS A 20 19.29 26.57 -23.68
CA HIS A 20 20.07 25.71 -24.61
C HIS A 20 20.28 24.24 -24.18
N ARG A 21 19.87 23.81 -22.98
CA ARG A 21 20.14 22.43 -22.49
C ARG A 21 19.03 21.40 -22.76
N HIS A 22 17.84 21.81 -23.20
CA HIS A 22 16.76 20.85 -23.49
C HIS A 22 16.86 20.12 -24.84
N LYS A 23 17.62 20.63 -25.81
CA LYS A 23 17.72 20.01 -27.16
C LYS A 23 18.48 18.67 -27.22
N LYS A 24 19.28 18.30 -26.20
CA LYS A 24 20.17 17.12 -26.26
C LYS A 24 19.65 15.84 -25.58
N SER A 25 18.51 15.88 -24.86
CA SER A 25 18.02 14.72 -24.09
C SER A 25 17.02 13.82 -24.85
N LEU A 26 16.34 14.35 -25.87
CA LEU A 26 15.23 13.66 -26.53
C LEU A 26 15.53 13.14 -27.95
N SER A 27 16.77 13.29 -28.46
CA SER A 27 17.11 13.02 -29.86
C SER A 27 17.81 11.68 -30.16
N SER A 28 17.99 10.79 -29.18
CA SER A 28 18.69 9.51 -29.40
C SER A 28 17.93 8.30 -28.83
N VAL A 29 16.97 7.77 -29.62
CA VAL A 29 16.45 6.41 -29.40
C VAL A 29 16.33 5.70 -30.76
N PRO A 30 17.14 4.67 -31.05
CA PRO A 30 16.94 3.82 -32.22
C PRO A 30 15.77 2.86 -31.98
N ILE A 31 14.87 2.74 -32.97
CA ILE A 31 13.71 1.84 -32.92
C ILE A 31 14.09 0.53 -33.61
N GLN A 32 14.31 -0.53 -32.82
CA GLN A 32 14.33 -1.91 -33.32
C GLN A 32 12.92 -2.53 -33.25
N ARG A 33 12.55 -3.23 -34.34
CA ARG A 33 11.30 -3.99 -34.54
C ARG A 33 11.21 -5.15 -33.55
N TYR A 34 10.00 -5.53 -33.10
CA TYR A 34 9.50 -6.92 -33.10
C TYR A 34 8.00 -7.01 -32.68
N PHE A 35 7.40 -8.13 -33.09
CA PHE A 35 5.96 -8.35 -33.35
C PHE A 35 5.18 -9.01 -32.19
N GLY A 36 3.90 -8.66 -32.07
CA GLY A 36 2.85 -9.36 -31.31
C GLY A 36 1.51 -8.61 -31.46
N THR A 37 0.44 -9.32 -31.85
CA THR A 37 -0.91 -8.86 -32.34
C THR A 37 -0.89 -7.82 -33.48
N ARG A 38 -0.80 -8.33 -34.71
CA ARG A 38 -0.21 -7.64 -35.88
C ARG A 38 -1.05 -6.57 -36.57
N SER A 39 -2.37 -6.53 -36.37
CA SER A 39 -3.25 -5.65 -37.17
C SER A 39 -3.56 -4.33 -36.46
N GLN A 40 -4.13 -4.37 -35.26
CA GLN A 40 -4.50 -3.16 -34.51
C GLN A 40 -3.30 -2.39 -33.94
N SER A 41 -2.23 -3.09 -33.52
CA SER A 41 -1.04 -2.43 -32.99
C SER A 41 -0.17 -1.76 -34.07
N LYS A 42 -0.21 -2.25 -35.31
CA LYS A 42 0.50 -1.60 -36.43
C LYS A 42 -0.21 -0.33 -36.89
N SER A 43 -1.53 -0.37 -37.05
CA SER A 43 -2.31 0.78 -37.53
C SER A 43 -2.26 1.96 -36.55
N ARG A 44 -2.28 1.68 -35.23
CA ARG A 44 -2.06 2.70 -34.19
C ARG A 44 -0.64 3.27 -34.21
N LEU A 45 0.41 2.42 -34.28
CA LEU A 45 1.79 2.90 -34.34
C LEU A 45 2.05 3.82 -35.55
N THR A 46 1.45 3.51 -36.70
CA THR A 46 1.58 4.34 -37.91
C THR A 46 0.85 5.67 -37.79
N ARG A 47 -0.28 5.70 -37.05
CA ARG A 47 -1.03 6.93 -36.78
C ARG A 47 -0.29 7.84 -35.81
N ASP A 48 0.24 7.31 -34.71
CA ASP A 48 0.99 8.08 -33.72
C ASP A 48 2.28 8.68 -34.32
N GLN A 49 2.93 7.94 -35.22
CA GLN A 49 4.09 8.45 -35.96
C GLN A 49 3.73 9.55 -36.96
N ALA A 50 2.56 9.48 -37.60
CA ALA A 50 2.08 10.54 -38.47
C ALA A 50 1.75 11.80 -37.67
N GLU A 51 1.07 11.66 -36.54
CA GLU A 51 0.72 12.77 -35.64
C GLU A 51 1.97 13.44 -35.03
N LEU A 52 3.00 12.67 -34.66
CA LEU A 52 4.29 13.20 -34.21
C LEU A 52 5.03 13.95 -35.31
N ARG A 53 5.02 13.45 -36.55
CA ARG A 53 5.62 14.15 -37.70
C ARG A 53 4.91 15.46 -37.97
N GLU A 54 3.59 15.46 -37.89
CA GLU A 54 2.76 16.64 -38.10
C GLU A 54 2.98 17.69 -37.01
N ALA A 55 3.03 17.29 -35.73
CA ALA A 55 3.35 18.22 -34.63
C ALA A 55 4.76 18.84 -34.77
N ARG A 56 5.75 18.07 -35.23
CA ARG A 56 7.10 18.60 -35.51
C ARG A 56 7.11 19.57 -36.70
N ARG A 57 6.34 19.29 -37.75
CA ARG A 57 6.16 20.21 -38.88
C ARG A 57 5.50 21.50 -38.43
N GLN A 58 4.51 21.44 -37.53
CA GLN A 58 3.87 22.64 -37.00
C GLN A 58 4.85 23.55 -36.24
N ILE A 59 5.77 22.99 -35.44
CA ILE A 59 6.84 23.76 -34.81
C ILE A 59 7.72 24.42 -35.89
N PHE A 60 8.18 23.64 -36.86
CA PHE A 60 9.02 24.16 -37.96
C PHE A 60 8.31 25.27 -38.74
N ASN A 61 7.02 25.10 -39.05
CA ASN A 61 6.22 26.09 -39.78
C ASN A 61 6.04 27.37 -38.95
N VAL A 62 5.85 27.29 -37.63
CA VAL A 62 5.79 28.47 -36.76
C VAL A 62 7.16 29.15 -36.68
N GLU A 63 8.24 28.40 -36.54
CA GLU A 63 9.60 28.95 -36.56
C GLU A 63 9.92 29.63 -37.89
N GLU A 64 9.45 29.08 -39.02
CA GLU A 64 9.67 29.62 -40.36
C GLU A 64 8.80 30.85 -40.67
N HIS A 65 7.51 30.81 -40.33
CA HIS A 65 6.56 31.88 -40.63
C HIS A 65 6.83 33.17 -39.85
N PHE A 66 7.53 33.07 -38.71
CA PHE A 66 7.85 34.20 -37.84
C PHE A 66 9.35 34.48 -37.75
N LYS A 67 10.17 34.03 -38.72
CA LYS A 67 11.62 34.25 -38.76
C LYS A 67 12.02 35.71 -38.47
N ASP A 68 11.23 36.66 -38.97
CA ASP A 68 11.51 38.09 -38.86
C ASP A 68 10.94 38.76 -37.58
N TYR A 69 10.11 38.05 -36.81
CA TYR A 69 9.41 38.59 -35.63
C TYR A 69 9.46 37.65 -34.41
N ALA A 70 10.63 37.04 -34.18
CA ALA A 70 10.85 36.03 -33.15
C ALA A 70 10.63 36.49 -31.68
N THR A 71 10.42 37.79 -31.44
CA THR A 71 10.10 38.36 -30.12
C THR A 71 8.63 38.74 -29.95
N SER A 72 7.81 38.62 -31.00
CA SER A 72 6.38 38.93 -30.92
C SER A 72 5.65 37.97 -29.99
N GLU A 73 4.73 38.50 -29.17
CA GLU A 73 3.91 37.73 -28.24
C GLU A 73 3.07 36.65 -28.97
N SER A 74 2.63 36.95 -30.20
CA SER A 74 1.91 36.03 -31.07
C SER A 74 2.77 34.81 -31.44
N TYR A 75 4.03 35.05 -31.82
CA TYR A 75 4.99 33.97 -32.13
C TYR A 75 5.26 33.08 -30.92
N LEU A 76 5.56 33.68 -29.76
CA LEU A 76 5.83 32.92 -28.53
C LEU A 76 4.63 32.07 -28.11
N THR A 77 3.41 32.59 -28.30
CA THR A 77 2.17 31.87 -28.00
C THR A 77 1.94 30.69 -28.97
N ALA A 78 2.13 30.91 -30.27
CA ALA A 78 2.01 29.87 -31.29
C ALA A 78 3.05 28.75 -31.09
N LEU A 79 4.30 29.11 -30.80
CA LEU A 79 5.38 28.17 -30.53
C LEU A 79 5.12 27.35 -29.27
N ARG A 80 4.70 27.99 -28.16
CA ARG A 80 4.31 27.28 -26.94
C ARG A 80 3.16 26.30 -27.19
N LYS A 81 2.15 26.69 -27.98
CA LYS A 81 1.03 25.81 -28.33
C LYS A 81 1.49 24.59 -29.14
N ALA A 82 2.35 24.79 -30.14
CA ALA A 82 2.90 23.71 -30.95
C ALA A 82 3.80 22.77 -30.14
N GLN A 83 4.67 23.34 -29.29
CA GLN A 83 5.53 22.57 -28.38
C GLN A 83 4.72 21.74 -27.40
N ARG A 84 3.68 22.32 -26.80
CA ARG A 84 2.76 21.63 -25.89
C ARG A 84 2.09 20.42 -26.56
N ARG A 85 1.65 20.58 -27.82
CA ARG A 85 1.07 19.47 -28.60
C ARG A 85 2.08 18.34 -28.81
N LEU A 86 3.32 18.69 -29.13
CA LEU A 86 4.39 17.70 -29.28
C LEU A 86 4.67 16.98 -27.96
N ASP A 87 4.79 17.72 -26.86
CA ASP A 87 5.07 17.16 -25.53
C ASP A 87 3.96 16.21 -25.09
N ALA A 88 2.69 16.58 -25.29
CA ALA A 88 1.54 15.72 -25.00
C ALA A 88 1.61 14.38 -25.77
N LEU A 89 1.93 14.41 -27.06
CA LEU A 89 2.06 13.20 -27.88
C LEU A 89 3.23 12.32 -27.42
N LEU A 90 4.38 12.93 -27.08
CA LEU A 90 5.54 12.20 -26.58
C LEU A 90 5.27 11.56 -25.22
N ILE A 91 4.61 12.27 -24.31
CA ILE A 91 4.24 11.79 -22.98
C ILE A 91 3.26 10.62 -23.11
N ASN A 92 2.21 10.76 -23.92
CA ASN A 92 1.20 9.71 -24.12
C ASN A 92 1.83 8.46 -24.74
N SER A 93 2.61 8.63 -25.82
CA SER A 93 3.30 7.52 -26.48
C SER A 93 4.28 6.81 -25.53
N ARG A 94 4.97 7.55 -24.66
CA ARG A 94 5.83 6.98 -23.62
C ARG A 94 5.01 6.18 -22.59
N ASN A 95 3.94 6.76 -22.06
CA ASN A 95 3.13 6.11 -21.02
C ASN A 95 2.50 4.82 -21.54
N GLU A 96 1.97 4.82 -22.77
CA GLU A 96 1.45 3.62 -23.43
C GLU A 96 2.52 2.56 -23.63
N LYS A 97 3.69 2.95 -24.14
CA LYS A 97 4.82 2.03 -24.32
C LYS A 97 5.25 1.41 -22.99
N VAL A 98 5.39 2.21 -21.94
CA VAL A 98 5.77 1.74 -20.61
C VAL A 98 4.67 0.83 -20.04
N ARG A 99 3.40 1.21 -20.14
CA ARG A 99 2.25 0.39 -19.72
C ARG A 99 2.28 -0.97 -20.42
N ALA A 100 2.45 -1.01 -21.73
CA ALA A 100 2.53 -2.25 -22.50
C ALA A 100 3.72 -3.13 -22.09
N GLN A 101 4.88 -2.53 -21.84
CA GLN A 101 6.07 -3.26 -21.36
C GLN A 101 5.89 -3.82 -19.96
N LEU A 102 5.31 -3.03 -19.06
CA LEU A 102 5.04 -3.44 -17.68
C LEU A 102 3.98 -4.54 -17.64
N LEU A 103 2.89 -4.42 -18.40
CA LEU A 103 1.90 -5.48 -18.52
C LEU A 103 2.55 -6.77 -19.05
N ARG A 104 3.27 -6.73 -20.17
CA ARG A 104 3.96 -7.94 -20.68
C ARG A 104 4.86 -8.62 -19.65
N LYS A 105 5.55 -7.83 -18.82
CA LYS A 105 6.52 -8.37 -17.85
C LYS A 105 5.86 -8.83 -16.55
N TYR A 106 4.81 -8.15 -16.11
CA TYR A 106 4.23 -8.30 -14.78
C TYR A 106 2.74 -8.69 -14.80
N GLN A 107 2.15 -9.03 -15.94
CA GLN A 107 0.74 -9.42 -16.06
C GLN A 107 0.37 -10.56 -15.12
N HIS A 108 1.27 -11.53 -14.94
CA HIS A 108 1.07 -12.62 -13.96
C HIS A 108 0.99 -12.14 -12.50
N LEU A 109 1.54 -10.98 -12.17
CA LEU A 109 1.45 -10.38 -10.83
C LEU A 109 0.28 -9.38 -10.70
N ILE A 110 -0.04 -8.69 -11.79
CA ILE A 110 -1.09 -7.66 -11.82
C ILE A 110 -2.48 -8.31 -11.99
N GLY A 111 -2.56 -9.48 -12.62
CA GLY A 111 -3.82 -10.12 -12.99
C GLY A 111 -4.60 -9.27 -13.99
N ASP A 112 -5.92 -9.24 -13.82
CA ASP A 112 -6.84 -8.44 -14.64
C ASP A 112 -6.97 -6.98 -14.19
N ARG A 113 -6.14 -6.53 -13.25
CA ARG A 113 -6.21 -5.16 -12.72
C ARG A 113 -5.69 -4.14 -13.72
N GLU A 114 -6.28 -2.94 -13.68
CA GLU A 114 -5.81 -1.84 -14.50
C GLU A 114 -4.46 -1.30 -14.00
N LEU A 115 -3.47 -1.29 -14.89
CA LEU A 115 -2.18 -0.64 -14.64
C LEU A 115 -2.20 0.82 -15.12
N HIS A 116 -2.20 1.76 -14.17
CA HIS A 116 -2.03 3.19 -14.45
C HIS A 116 -0.55 3.57 -14.52
N VAL A 117 -0.16 4.29 -15.58
CA VAL A 117 1.20 4.82 -15.76
C VAL A 117 1.11 6.32 -15.93
N PHE A 118 1.74 7.05 -15.00
CA PHE A 118 1.81 8.50 -15.02
C PHE A 118 3.21 8.96 -15.44
N TYR A 119 3.27 9.97 -16.30
CA TYR A 119 4.48 10.78 -16.44
C TYR A 119 4.53 11.73 -15.25
N VAL A 120 5.70 11.99 -14.66
CA VAL A 120 5.82 12.87 -13.49
C VAL A 120 7.00 13.79 -13.71
N ASP A 121 6.71 15.08 -13.86
CA ASP A 121 7.72 16.11 -14.09
C ASP A 121 7.50 17.34 -13.19
N SER A 122 8.25 17.39 -12.11
CA SER A 122 8.19 18.51 -11.17
C SER A 122 8.66 19.83 -11.77
N VAL A 123 9.54 19.80 -12.77
CA VAL A 123 10.05 21.02 -13.42
C VAL A 123 8.93 21.63 -14.26
N MET A 124 8.24 20.82 -15.06
CA MET A 124 7.08 21.26 -15.85
C MET A 124 5.95 21.79 -14.95
N TYR A 125 5.70 21.15 -13.81
CA TYR A 125 4.63 21.55 -12.89
C TYR A 125 4.90 22.87 -12.15
N HIS A 126 6.15 23.12 -11.75
CA HIS A 126 6.54 24.31 -10.98
C HIS A 126 7.06 25.47 -11.84
N LEU A 127 7.05 25.35 -13.16
CA LEU A 127 7.53 26.39 -14.06
C LEU A 127 6.70 27.67 -13.89
N GLU A 128 7.35 28.78 -13.54
CA GLU A 128 6.72 30.09 -13.43
C GLU A 128 6.11 30.51 -14.78
N GLY A 129 4.86 30.99 -14.75
CA GLY A 129 4.11 31.32 -15.97
C GLY A 129 3.49 30.12 -16.71
N SER A 130 3.57 28.90 -16.15
CA SER A 130 2.85 27.74 -16.70
C SER A 130 1.34 27.92 -16.63
N THR A 131 0.67 27.61 -17.73
CA THR A 131 -0.79 27.49 -17.81
C THR A 131 -1.28 26.19 -17.15
N ASP A 132 -2.54 26.14 -16.74
CA ASP A 132 -3.09 24.91 -16.12
C ASP A 132 -2.97 23.68 -17.03
N LYS A 133 -3.13 23.87 -18.35
CA LYS A 133 -2.91 22.81 -19.36
C LYS A 133 -1.47 22.30 -19.41
N GLU A 134 -0.47 23.13 -19.10
CA GLU A 134 0.94 22.68 -19.03
C GLU A 134 1.20 21.94 -17.72
N ARG A 135 0.56 22.38 -16.62
CA ARG A 135 0.61 21.67 -15.34
C ARG A 135 -0.08 20.31 -15.44
N GLU A 136 -1.17 20.19 -16.19
CA GLU A 136 -1.82 18.91 -16.48
C GLU A 136 -0.88 17.95 -17.22
N LEU A 137 -0.07 18.42 -18.16
CA LEU A 137 0.87 17.55 -18.89
C LEU A 137 1.99 16.99 -18.01
N SER A 138 2.30 17.65 -16.89
CA SER A 138 3.30 17.14 -15.93
C SER A 138 2.92 15.79 -15.32
N GLY A 139 1.63 15.41 -15.40
CA GLY A 139 1.06 14.19 -14.83
C GLY A 139 0.92 14.19 -13.30
N ILE A 140 1.39 15.24 -12.60
CA ILE A 140 1.23 15.40 -11.15
C ILE A 140 -0.25 15.55 -10.75
N PRO A 141 -1.09 16.34 -11.45
CA PRO A 141 -2.51 16.43 -11.13
C PRO A 141 -3.23 15.07 -11.25
N GLN A 142 -2.98 14.32 -12.32
CA GLN A 142 -3.57 13.00 -12.55
C GLN A 142 -3.11 11.98 -11.50
N LEU A 143 -1.82 12.04 -11.12
CA LEU A 143 -1.30 11.21 -10.02
C LEU A 143 -1.98 11.57 -8.69
N ARG A 144 -2.16 12.85 -8.38
CA ARG A 144 -2.83 13.29 -7.15
C ARG A 144 -4.29 12.85 -7.14
N GLN A 145 -5.01 13.06 -8.24
CA GLN A 145 -6.40 12.61 -8.37
C GLN A 145 -6.49 11.09 -8.17
N HIS A 146 -5.62 10.32 -8.83
CA HIS A 146 -5.60 8.87 -8.66
C HIS A 146 -5.31 8.45 -7.22
N LEU A 147 -4.36 9.10 -6.53
CA LEU A 147 -4.08 8.83 -5.12
C LEU A 147 -5.25 9.20 -4.20
N GLN A 148 -5.96 10.29 -4.50
CA GLN A 148 -7.19 10.68 -3.79
C GLN A 148 -8.31 9.66 -4.04
N ASP A 149 -8.49 9.22 -5.29
CA ASP A 149 -9.49 8.21 -5.65
C ASP A 149 -9.22 6.87 -4.96
N LEU A 150 -7.96 6.45 -4.84
CA LEU A 150 -7.54 5.25 -4.11
C LEU A 150 -7.87 5.32 -2.61
N GLN A 151 -7.65 6.49 -2.00
CA GLN A 151 -8.05 6.72 -0.61
C GLN A 151 -9.57 6.78 -0.47
N GLY A 152 -10.25 7.44 -1.41
CA GLY A 152 -11.70 7.53 -1.50
C GLY A 152 -12.35 6.15 -1.55
N GLU A 153 -11.83 5.23 -2.36
CA GLU A 153 -12.33 3.85 -2.44
C GLU A 153 -12.23 3.13 -1.09
N THR A 154 -11.08 3.27 -0.41
CA THR A 154 -10.84 2.61 0.88
C THR A 154 -11.79 3.16 1.94
N ILE A 155 -11.92 4.48 2.03
CA ILE A 155 -12.82 5.16 2.98
C ILE A 155 -14.27 4.79 2.66
N PHE A 156 -14.65 4.81 1.38
CA PHE A 156 -16.00 4.44 0.95
C PHE A 156 -16.34 3.01 1.37
N LYS A 157 -15.47 2.03 1.08
CA LYS A 157 -15.68 0.62 1.48
C LYS A 157 -15.83 0.46 2.99
N GLU A 158 -15.02 1.17 3.76
CA GLU A 158 -15.11 1.14 5.23
C GLU A 158 -16.45 1.72 5.73
N ARG A 159 -16.87 2.86 5.19
CA ARG A 159 -18.14 3.51 5.55
C ARG A 159 -19.34 2.71 5.10
N ASP A 160 -19.31 2.20 3.87
CA ASP A 160 -20.38 1.37 3.32
C ASP A 160 -20.53 0.09 4.15
N HIS A 161 -19.43 -0.59 4.47
CA HIS A 161 -19.46 -1.77 5.34
C HIS A 161 -20.02 -1.48 6.74
N PHE A 162 -19.68 -0.32 7.31
CA PHE A 162 -20.24 0.10 8.59
C PHE A 162 -21.78 0.19 8.52
N ILE A 163 -22.31 0.78 7.44
CA ILE A 163 -23.74 0.96 7.23
C ILE A 163 -24.44 -0.36 6.87
N THR A 164 -23.89 -1.15 5.94
CA THR A 164 -24.56 -2.34 5.41
C THR A 164 -24.42 -3.58 6.28
N THR A 165 -23.42 -3.63 7.18
CA THR A 165 -23.15 -4.84 7.94
C THR A 165 -23.10 -4.60 9.44
N ARG A 166 -22.32 -3.62 9.93
CA ARG A 166 -22.14 -3.43 11.39
C ARG A 166 -23.39 -2.90 12.09
N ILE A 167 -24.07 -1.92 11.48
CA ILE A 167 -25.33 -1.40 12.04
C ILE A 167 -26.40 -2.51 12.08
N PRO A 168 -26.69 -3.24 10.98
CA PRO A 168 -27.61 -4.38 11.02
C PRO A 168 -27.25 -5.45 12.06
N ALA A 169 -25.97 -5.81 12.21
CA ALA A 169 -25.55 -6.76 13.23
C ALA A 169 -25.87 -6.28 14.66
N LEU A 170 -25.61 -4.99 14.95
CA LEU A 170 -25.93 -4.39 16.25
C LEU A 170 -27.44 -4.37 16.51
N ILE A 171 -28.23 -4.01 15.50
CA ILE A 171 -29.69 -3.97 15.60
C ILE A 171 -30.24 -5.38 15.79
N GLY A 172 -29.70 -6.36 15.08
CA GLY A 172 -30.04 -7.77 15.23
C GLY A 172 -29.79 -8.29 16.65
N SER A 173 -28.64 -7.97 17.25
CA SER A 173 -28.36 -8.24 18.67
C SER A 173 -29.38 -7.57 19.61
N PHE A 174 -29.72 -6.31 19.36
CA PHE A 174 -30.72 -5.58 20.13
C PHE A 174 -32.12 -6.22 20.00
N MET A 175 -32.50 -6.66 18.79
CA MET A 175 -33.75 -7.37 18.56
C MET A 175 -33.79 -8.72 19.26
N ALA A 176 -32.71 -9.50 19.20
CA ALA A 176 -32.59 -10.76 19.93
C ALA A 176 -32.71 -10.55 21.45
N TRP A 177 -32.12 -9.48 21.98
CA TRP A 177 -32.27 -9.09 23.37
C TRP A 177 -33.72 -8.71 23.72
N MET A 178 -34.42 -7.93 22.88
CA MET A 178 -35.83 -7.60 23.13
C MET A 178 -36.72 -8.85 23.10
N GLU A 179 -36.47 -9.78 22.19
CA GLU A 179 -37.23 -11.03 22.08
C GLU A 179 -37.00 -11.94 23.29
N SER A 180 -35.77 -11.99 23.82
CA SER A 180 -35.49 -12.77 25.03
C SER A 180 -36.25 -12.24 26.24
N LYS A 181 -36.50 -10.92 26.31
CA LYS A 181 -37.33 -10.28 27.35
C LYS A 181 -38.82 -10.58 27.24
N LYS A 182 -39.36 -10.65 26.02
CA LYS A 182 -40.77 -11.01 25.80
C LYS A 182 -41.10 -12.43 26.27
N ASN A 183 -40.13 -13.34 26.15
CA ASN A 183 -40.28 -14.76 26.48
C ASN A 183 -39.82 -15.11 27.92
N GLU A 184 -39.75 -14.14 28.84
CA GLU A 184 -39.39 -14.39 30.24
C GLU A 184 -40.51 -15.08 31.05
N GLY A 185 -41.77 -14.99 30.60
CA GLY A 185 -42.93 -15.56 31.31
C GLY A 185 -43.50 -16.87 30.73
N ALA A 186 -43.05 -17.32 29.55
CA ALA A 186 -43.54 -18.53 28.91
C ALA A 186 -42.58 -19.70 29.16
N PRO A 187 -43.05 -20.86 29.67
CA PRO A 187 -42.21 -22.05 29.89
C PRO A 187 -41.83 -22.79 28.60
N GLU A 188 -42.01 -22.16 27.42
CA GLU A 188 -41.67 -22.79 26.13
C GLU A 188 -40.20 -23.20 26.11
N GLU A 189 -39.98 -24.40 25.55
CA GLU A 189 -38.69 -25.02 25.31
C GLU A 189 -37.77 -24.08 24.53
N ARG A 190 -37.00 -23.24 25.24
CA ARG A 190 -35.94 -22.45 24.63
C ARG A 190 -34.96 -23.42 23.99
N ARG A 191 -34.95 -23.45 22.66
CA ARG A 191 -34.10 -24.32 21.85
C ARG A 191 -32.64 -24.08 22.21
N GLN A 192 -31.94 -25.14 22.63
CA GLN A 192 -30.53 -25.06 22.97
C GLN A 192 -29.72 -24.85 21.70
N LEU A 193 -29.15 -23.65 21.55
CA LEU A 193 -28.15 -23.40 20.51
C LEU A 193 -26.84 -24.15 20.81
N PRO A 194 -26.02 -24.46 19.80
CA PRO A 194 -24.73 -25.09 20.03
C PRO A 194 -23.82 -24.17 20.84
N ASP A 195 -22.90 -24.76 21.60
CA ASP A 195 -21.89 -23.98 22.32
C ASP A 195 -21.01 -23.21 21.34
N ALA A 196 -20.84 -21.91 21.59
CA ALA A 196 -20.03 -21.05 20.76
C ALA A 196 -18.53 -21.18 21.08
N HIS A 197 -18.11 -21.84 22.18
CA HIS A 197 -16.71 -21.90 22.61
C HIS A 197 -15.73 -22.38 21.53
N GLU A 198 -16.17 -23.26 20.63
CA GLU A 198 -15.37 -23.74 19.49
C GLU A 198 -14.99 -22.62 18.49
N LEU A 199 -15.66 -21.46 18.57
CA LEU A 199 -15.39 -20.27 17.76
C LEU A 199 -14.35 -19.32 18.40
N GLU A 200 -13.78 -19.66 19.56
CA GLU A 200 -12.64 -18.94 20.12
C GLU A 200 -11.33 -19.30 19.37
N LEU A 201 -11.24 -18.85 18.12
CA LEU A 201 -10.21 -19.22 17.15
C LEU A 201 -8.87 -18.48 17.35
N ARG A 202 -8.52 -18.14 18.59
CA ARG A 202 -7.24 -17.47 18.92
C ARG A 202 -6.04 -18.32 18.50
N HIS A 203 -6.15 -19.64 18.67
CA HIS A 203 -5.10 -20.57 18.28
C HIS A 203 -4.79 -20.50 16.78
N SER A 204 -5.80 -20.30 15.91
CA SER A 204 -5.60 -20.18 14.47
C SER A 204 -4.71 -19.00 14.09
N VAL A 205 -4.78 -17.89 14.84
CA VAL A 205 -3.92 -16.71 14.64
C VAL A 205 -2.48 -16.99 15.07
N THR A 206 -2.30 -17.68 16.20
CA THR A 206 -0.97 -18.12 16.66
C THR A 206 -0.33 -19.09 15.66
N THR A 207 -1.06 -20.12 15.22
CA THR A 207 -0.58 -21.06 14.20
C THR A 207 -0.19 -20.36 12.89
N TRP A 208 -0.95 -19.34 12.49
CA TRP A 208 -0.60 -18.51 11.34
C TRP A 208 0.71 -17.75 11.56
N ALA A 209 0.88 -17.09 12.70
CA ALA A 209 2.11 -16.36 13.02
C ALA A 209 3.32 -17.30 13.01
N ASP A 210 3.22 -18.46 13.66
CA ASP A 210 4.28 -19.47 13.69
C ASP A 210 4.64 -19.96 12.28
N ALA A 211 3.63 -20.25 11.44
CA ALA A 211 3.84 -20.66 10.06
C ALA A 211 4.52 -19.56 9.23
N MET A 212 4.20 -18.29 9.48
CA MET A 212 4.82 -17.14 8.82
C MET A 212 6.28 -16.96 9.25
N HIS A 213 6.60 -17.10 10.53
CA HIS A 213 7.98 -17.09 11.03
C HIS A 213 8.79 -18.24 10.43
N ALA A 214 8.28 -19.48 10.49
CA ALA A 214 8.95 -20.64 9.90
C ALA A 214 9.20 -20.47 8.39
N ALA A 215 8.23 -19.89 7.66
CA ALA A 215 8.40 -19.58 6.25
C ALA A 215 9.46 -18.49 6.03
N PHE A 216 9.50 -17.45 6.86
CA PHE A 216 10.47 -16.38 6.76
C PHE A 216 11.88 -16.87 7.07
N GLU A 217 12.07 -17.58 8.17
CA GLU A 217 13.35 -18.18 8.57
C GLU A 217 13.91 -19.07 7.47
N LYS A 218 13.09 -20.00 6.97
CA LYS A 218 13.49 -20.95 5.93
C LYS A 218 13.90 -20.29 4.62
N ASN A 219 13.15 -19.28 4.17
CA ASN A 219 13.34 -18.72 2.84
C ASN A 219 14.21 -17.46 2.83
N ILE A 220 14.28 -16.70 3.93
CA ILE A 220 14.97 -15.42 3.95
C ILE A 220 16.17 -15.47 4.90
N ASP A 221 15.96 -15.84 6.16
CA ASP A 221 17.02 -15.76 7.16
C ASP A 221 18.12 -16.82 6.95
N HIS A 222 17.77 -18.11 6.88
CA HIS A 222 18.75 -19.19 6.68
C HIS A 222 19.57 -19.05 5.39
N PRO A 223 19.00 -18.63 4.25
CA PRO A 223 19.82 -18.37 3.06
C PRO A 223 20.81 -17.24 3.26
N LEU A 224 20.48 -16.19 4.03
CA LEU A 224 21.44 -15.13 4.36
C LEU A 224 22.55 -15.66 5.26
N GLU A 225 22.18 -16.42 6.30
CA GLU A 225 23.11 -17.08 7.23
C GLU A 225 24.10 -17.98 6.49
N HIS A 226 23.59 -18.91 5.68
CA HIS A 226 24.41 -19.90 4.97
C HIS A 226 25.35 -19.26 3.93
N ASN A 227 25.02 -18.07 3.45
CA ASN A 227 25.83 -17.34 2.46
C ASN A 227 26.64 -16.19 3.09
N THR A 228 26.75 -16.12 4.43
CA THR A 228 27.45 -15.04 5.14
C THR A 228 28.87 -14.81 4.64
N GLU A 229 29.67 -15.87 4.49
CA GLU A 229 31.05 -15.77 4.01
C GLU A 229 31.12 -15.19 2.59
N GLU A 230 30.25 -15.66 1.69
CA GLU A 230 30.23 -15.19 0.31
C GLU A 230 29.76 -13.74 0.22
N ILE A 231 28.73 -13.38 0.99
CA ILE A 231 28.23 -12.01 1.09
C ILE A 231 29.37 -11.09 1.55
N ASN A 232 30.05 -11.44 2.65
CA ASN A 232 31.18 -10.66 3.18
C ASN A 232 32.33 -10.55 2.18
N ARG A 233 32.66 -11.64 1.48
CA ARG A 233 33.69 -11.63 0.42
C ARG A 233 33.35 -10.65 -0.71
N GLN A 234 32.10 -10.64 -1.18
CA GLN A 234 31.65 -9.73 -2.23
C GLN A 234 31.59 -8.27 -1.74
N CYS A 235 31.10 -8.07 -0.52
CA CYS A 235 31.04 -6.76 0.11
C CYS A 235 32.46 -6.19 0.35
N ALA A 236 33.44 -7.01 0.75
CA ALA A 236 34.85 -6.63 0.85
C ALA A 236 35.45 -6.26 -0.52
N LYS A 237 35.13 -6.99 -1.60
CA LYS A 237 35.53 -6.61 -2.98
C LYS A 237 34.98 -5.25 -3.38
N VAL A 238 33.74 -4.93 -3.00
CA VAL A 238 33.15 -3.60 -3.22
C VAL A 238 33.88 -2.55 -2.38
N ALA A 239 34.11 -2.81 -1.09
CA ALA A 239 34.78 -1.91 -0.17
C ALA A 239 36.24 -1.60 -0.59
N ASN A 240 36.94 -2.59 -1.15
CA ASN A 240 38.31 -2.43 -1.65
C ASN A 240 38.43 -1.34 -2.72
N ARG A 241 37.36 -1.11 -3.50
CA ARG A 241 37.34 -0.05 -4.52
C ARG A 241 37.39 1.35 -3.90
N TRP A 242 37.04 1.52 -2.63
CA TRP A 242 37.05 2.82 -1.96
C TRP A 242 38.47 3.33 -1.67
N TRP A 243 39.47 2.44 -1.59
CA TRP A 243 40.87 2.82 -1.40
C TRP A 243 41.46 3.62 -2.56
N VAL A 244 40.96 3.39 -3.78
CA VAL A 244 41.39 4.11 -4.98
C VAL A 244 40.53 5.34 -5.27
N TRP A 245 39.54 5.64 -4.42
CA TRP A 245 38.69 6.81 -4.63
C TRP A 245 39.39 8.08 -4.12
N PRO A 246 39.25 9.22 -4.82
CA PRO A 246 39.76 10.48 -4.32
C PRO A 246 39.20 10.79 -2.92
N HIS A 247 40.07 11.26 -2.01
CA HIS A 247 39.67 11.59 -0.63
C HIS A 247 38.43 12.49 -0.52
N PRO A 248 38.29 13.57 -1.32
CA PRO A 248 37.09 14.41 -1.28
C PRO A 248 35.81 13.66 -1.67
N SER A 249 35.93 12.67 -2.55
CA SER A 249 34.81 11.80 -2.92
C SER A 249 34.41 10.96 -1.72
N VAL A 250 35.29 10.12 -1.16
CA VAL A 250 34.91 9.28 0.00
C VAL A 250 34.31 10.13 1.13
N ALA A 251 34.88 11.29 1.43
CA ALA A 251 34.34 12.22 2.42
C ALA A 251 32.92 12.73 2.09
N ALA A 252 32.62 13.01 0.83
CA ALA A 252 31.28 13.41 0.41
C ALA A 252 30.28 12.26 0.56
N TRP A 253 30.60 11.05 0.10
CA TRP A 253 29.70 9.91 0.26
C TRP A 253 29.43 9.57 1.73
N VAL A 254 30.43 9.65 2.62
CA VAL A 254 30.24 9.49 4.07
C VAL A 254 29.23 10.51 4.61
N ARG A 255 29.38 11.79 4.28
CA ARG A 255 28.46 12.87 4.71
C ARG A 255 27.05 12.73 4.14
N HIS A 256 26.94 12.14 2.96
CA HIS A 256 25.67 11.92 2.26
C HIS A 256 25.20 10.47 2.34
N GLN A 257 25.52 9.79 3.46
CA GLN A 257 24.95 8.49 3.82
C GLN A 257 25.10 7.41 2.73
N GLY A 258 26.11 7.55 1.89
CA GLY A 258 26.39 6.60 0.82
C GLY A 258 25.78 6.88 -0.53
N SER A 259 24.99 7.93 -0.70
CA SER A 259 24.43 8.31 -2.01
C SER A 259 24.82 9.74 -2.34
N HIS A 260 25.76 9.90 -3.26
CA HIS A 260 26.22 11.22 -3.69
C HIS A 260 26.65 11.25 -5.16
N TYR A 261 26.90 12.45 -5.66
CA TYR A 261 27.46 12.74 -6.98
C TYR A 261 28.75 13.54 -6.83
N THR A 262 29.84 13.11 -7.45
CA THR A 262 31.01 14.01 -7.65
C THR A 262 31.35 14.08 -9.13
N SER A 263 31.96 15.19 -9.54
CA SER A 263 32.43 15.38 -10.92
C SER A 263 33.37 14.27 -11.38
N ILE A 264 34.18 13.72 -10.47
CA ILE A 264 35.19 12.70 -10.79
C ILE A 264 34.60 11.29 -10.89
N ARG A 265 33.62 10.93 -10.04
CA ARG A 265 33.10 9.55 -9.95
C ARG A 265 31.67 9.38 -10.46
N GLY A 266 31.00 10.49 -10.79
CA GLY A 266 29.60 10.52 -11.15
C GLY A 266 28.69 10.20 -9.96
N ARG A 267 27.44 9.84 -10.26
CA ARG A 267 26.44 9.43 -9.27
C ARG A 267 26.69 7.98 -8.86
N ARG A 268 26.84 7.73 -7.55
CA ARG A 268 26.98 6.37 -7.01
C ARG A 268 26.19 6.23 -5.70
N CYS A 269 25.74 5.00 -5.43
CA CYS A 269 25.15 4.62 -4.15
C CYS A 269 25.89 3.38 -3.64
N TRP A 270 26.79 3.53 -2.66
CA TRP A 270 27.57 2.38 -2.18
C TRP A 270 26.68 1.33 -1.47
N ASN A 271 25.49 1.72 -0.99
CA ASN A 271 24.56 0.82 -0.30
C ASN A 271 23.98 -0.13 -1.33
N THR A 272 23.66 0.37 -2.53
CA THR A 272 23.25 -0.46 -3.67
C THR A 272 24.34 -1.42 -4.11
N ASP A 273 25.61 -0.99 -4.08
CA ASP A 273 26.72 -1.84 -4.46
C ASP A 273 26.97 -2.94 -3.40
N LEU A 274 26.84 -2.64 -2.11
CA LEU A 274 26.97 -3.61 -1.02
C LEU A 274 25.79 -4.58 -0.94
N LEU A 275 24.55 -4.08 -1.03
CA LEU A 275 23.33 -4.89 -0.93
C LEU A 275 23.12 -5.84 -2.13
N ARG A 276 23.91 -5.69 -3.20
CA ARG A 276 23.78 -6.54 -4.39
C ARG A 276 23.98 -8.02 -4.05
N SER A 277 24.96 -8.35 -3.22
CA SER A 277 25.22 -9.74 -2.79
C SER A 277 24.05 -10.30 -1.99
N PHE A 278 23.50 -9.53 -1.05
CA PHE A 278 22.28 -9.91 -0.33
C PHE A 278 21.12 -10.19 -1.28
N TYR A 279 20.93 -9.33 -2.31
CA TYR A 279 19.88 -9.48 -3.30
C TYR A 279 20.05 -10.71 -4.17
N GLU A 280 21.27 -10.98 -4.62
CA GLU A 280 21.57 -12.19 -5.39
C GLU A 280 21.21 -13.45 -4.60
N VAL A 281 21.51 -13.48 -3.30
CA VAL A 281 21.17 -14.60 -2.41
C VAL A 281 19.65 -14.75 -2.21
N THR A 282 18.91 -13.68 -1.93
CA THR A 282 17.51 -13.80 -1.50
C THR A 282 16.48 -13.63 -2.63
N SER A 283 16.85 -13.11 -3.80
CA SER A 283 15.90 -12.70 -4.85
C SER A 283 14.91 -13.80 -5.26
N ARG A 284 15.39 -15.03 -5.44
CA ARG A 284 14.55 -16.20 -5.75
C ARG A 284 13.74 -16.62 -4.54
N ASN A 285 14.34 -16.62 -3.36
CA ASN A 285 13.67 -17.07 -2.15
C ASN A 285 12.55 -16.13 -1.72
N TRP A 286 12.64 -14.82 -2.01
CA TRP A 286 11.52 -13.89 -1.85
C TRP A 286 10.28 -14.30 -2.65
N GLN A 287 10.45 -14.88 -3.84
CA GLN A 287 9.34 -15.37 -4.65
C GLN A 287 8.73 -16.64 -4.04
N VAL A 288 9.59 -17.55 -3.55
CA VAL A 288 9.15 -18.77 -2.85
C VAL A 288 8.40 -18.42 -1.57
N PHE A 289 8.96 -17.51 -0.76
CA PHE A 289 8.35 -16.97 0.44
C PHE A 289 6.97 -16.39 0.15
N HIS A 290 6.85 -15.49 -0.84
CA HIS A 290 5.56 -14.93 -1.25
C HIS A 290 4.55 -16.02 -1.64
N GLY A 291 4.98 -17.04 -2.38
CA GLY A 291 4.10 -18.16 -2.74
C GLY A 291 3.61 -18.96 -1.53
N GLN A 292 4.45 -19.13 -0.50
CA GLN A 292 4.07 -19.78 0.76
C GLN A 292 3.15 -18.91 1.60
N THR A 293 3.44 -17.61 1.70
CA THR A 293 2.61 -16.61 2.38
C THR A 293 1.16 -16.64 1.90
N GLU A 294 0.94 -16.70 0.59
CA GLU A 294 -0.43 -16.76 0.03
C GLU A 294 -1.17 -18.06 0.40
N ARG A 295 -0.45 -19.19 0.53
CA ARG A 295 -1.03 -20.45 1.01
C ARG A 295 -1.37 -20.38 2.50
N ILE A 296 -0.48 -19.79 3.30
CA ILE A 296 -0.67 -19.60 4.73
C ILE A 296 -1.87 -18.66 4.99
N PHE A 297 -2.04 -17.60 4.18
CA PHE A 297 -3.22 -16.74 4.26
C PHE A 297 -4.51 -17.46 3.93
N LYS A 298 -4.53 -18.26 2.85
CA LYS A 298 -5.71 -19.05 2.51
C LYS A 298 -6.09 -20.00 3.65
N ALA A 299 -5.10 -20.65 4.26
CA ALA A 299 -5.34 -21.52 5.41
C ALA A 299 -5.91 -20.76 6.62
N LEU A 300 -5.38 -19.57 6.92
CA LEU A 300 -5.91 -18.69 7.97
C LEU A 300 -7.37 -18.30 7.71
N GLU A 301 -7.68 -17.85 6.48
CA GLU A 301 -9.05 -17.50 6.09
C GLU A 301 -10.01 -18.68 6.28
N THR A 302 -9.65 -19.88 5.79
CA THR A 302 -10.45 -21.10 5.98
C THR A 302 -10.62 -21.45 7.45
N ASN A 303 -9.54 -21.43 8.24
CA ASN A 303 -9.56 -21.80 9.65
C ASN A 303 -10.37 -20.83 10.51
N ILE A 304 -10.52 -19.57 10.07
CA ILE A 304 -11.35 -18.58 10.76
C ILE A 304 -12.81 -18.65 10.29
N ILE A 305 -13.07 -18.71 8.99
CA ILE A 305 -14.41 -18.51 8.42
C ILE A 305 -15.24 -19.79 8.46
N SER A 306 -14.66 -20.94 8.12
CA SER A 306 -15.42 -22.20 8.01
C SER A 306 -16.06 -22.66 9.32
N PRO A 307 -15.43 -22.51 10.52
CA PRO A 307 -16.10 -22.83 11.78
C PRO A 307 -17.35 -21.98 12.02
N TRP A 308 -17.32 -20.69 11.65
CA TRP A 308 -18.46 -19.80 11.82
C TRP A 308 -19.61 -20.13 10.85
N GLU A 309 -19.29 -20.44 9.60
CA GLU A 309 -20.30 -20.91 8.63
C GLU A 309 -20.92 -22.25 9.04
N ALA A 310 -20.11 -23.17 9.59
CA ALA A 310 -20.60 -24.43 10.14
C ALA A 310 -21.54 -24.20 11.34
N TYR A 311 -21.18 -23.29 12.24
CA TYR A 311 -22.02 -22.90 13.37
C TYR A 311 -23.34 -22.29 12.91
N GLU A 312 -23.32 -21.38 11.92
CA GLU A 312 -24.52 -20.78 11.33
C GLU A 312 -25.45 -21.83 10.71
N HIS A 313 -24.88 -22.81 10.00
CA HIS A 313 -25.63 -23.92 9.47
C HIS A 313 -26.28 -24.79 10.57
N GLN A 314 -25.57 -25.04 11.68
CA GLN A 314 -26.12 -25.76 12.83
C GLN A 314 -27.26 -24.98 13.50
N CYS A 315 -27.09 -23.68 13.73
CA CYS A 315 -28.15 -22.83 14.28
C CYS A 315 -29.39 -22.80 13.38
N ARG A 316 -29.21 -22.78 12.05
CA ARG A 316 -30.33 -22.84 11.10
C ARG A 316 -31.07 -24.18 11.16
N LYS A 317 -30.36 -25.30 11.30
CA LYS A 317 -30.96 -26.64 11.49
C LYS A 317 -31.76 -26.76 12.79
N LEU A 318 -31.30 -26.07 13.83
CA LEU A 318 -31.99 -25.97 15.12
C LEU A 318 -33.09 -24.91 15.11
N GLU A 319 -33.40 -24.33 13.94
CA GLU A 319 -34.42 -23.31 13.76
C GLU A 319 -34.27 -22.15 14.76
N ALA A 320 -33.04 -21.64 14.87
CA ALA A 320 -32.74 -20.46 15.68
C ALA A 320 -33.56 -19.24 15.21
N PRO A 321 -33.82 -18.26 16.09
CA PRO A 321 -34.59 -17.06 15.73
C PRO A 321 -34.02 -16.35 14.50
N VAL A 322 -34.90 -15.86 13.61
CA VAL A 322 -34.51 -15.22 12.35
C VAL A 322 -33.60 -14.01 12.58
N ASN A 323 -33.84 -13.23 13.64
CA ASN A 323 -33.00 -12.09 13.99
C ASN A 323 -31.58 -12.52 14.40
N PHE A 324 -31.45 -13.66 15.10
CA PHE A 324 -30.15 -14.20 15.45
C PHE A 324 -29.40 -14.71 14.22
N LEU A 325 -30.07 -15.46 13.33
CA LEU A 325 -29.44 -15.93 12.07
C LEU A 325 -28.98 -14.76 11.20
N THR A 326 -29.80 -13.70 11.11
CA THR A 326 -29.44 -12.47 10.39
C THR A 326 -28.21 -11.79 11.01
N THR A 327 -28.16 -11.73 12.35
CA THR A 327 -27.02 -11.18 13.09
C THR A 327 -25.76 -12.00 12.85
N LEU A 328 -25.86 -13.33 12.93
CA LEU A 328 -24.76 -14.25 12.74
C LEU A 328 -24.18 -14.17 11.32
N ALA A 329 -25.03 -14.14 10.30
CA ALA A 329 -24.61 -13.93 8.91
C ALA A 329 -23.88 -12.59 8.73
N ALA A 330 -24.40 -11.51 9.32
CA ALA A 330 -23.74 -10.21 9.29
C ALA A 330 -22.36 -10.24 10.00
N ARG A 331 -22.23 -10.95 11.13
CA ARG A 331 -20.96 -11.13 11.83
C ARG A 331 -19.94 -11.94 11.02
N ILE A 332 -20.36 -13.00 10.34
CA ILE A 332 -19.51 -13.76 9.42
C ILE A 332 -18.96 -12.83 8.34
N HIS A 333 -19.82 -11.99 7.76
CA HIS A 333 -19.39 -11.02 6.76
C HIS A 333 -18.39 -9.99 7.31
N ILE A 334 -18.61 -9.50 8.55
CA ILE A 334 -17.65 -8.63 9.26
C ILE A 334 -16.30 -9.33 9.42
N LEU A 335 -16.28 -10.62 9.79
CA LEU A 335 -15.06 -11.39 9.93
C LEU A 335 -14.29 -11.53 8.62
N ILE A 336 -14.97 -11.88 7.53
CA ILE A 336 -14.35 -11.99 6.19
C ILE A 336 -13.63 -10.68 5.85
N LEU A 337 -14.31 -9.54 6.02
CA LEU A 337 -13.75 -8.23 5.70
C LEU A 337 -12.62 -7.82 6.65
N ASN A 338 -12.75 -8.14 7.94
CA ASN A 338 -11.73 -7.87 8.94
C ASN A 338 -10.43 -8.64 8.67
N VAL A 339 -10.53 -9.92 8.30
CA VAL A 339 -9.38 -10.77 7.93
C VAL A 339 -8.74 -10.26 6.65
N ALA A 340 -9.53 -10.04 5.59
CA ALA A 340 -9.02 -9.52 4.31
C ALA A 340 -8.32 -8.15 4.47
N SER A 341 -8.87 -7.27 5.32
CA SER A 341 -8.27 -5.97 5.67
C SER A 341 -6.91 -6.14 6.35
N ALA A 342 -6.81 -7.04 7.33
CA ALA A 342 -5.54 -7.32 8.01
C ALA A 342 -4.48 -7.92 7.08
N ILE A 343 -4.87 -8.87 6.22
CA ILE A 343 -3.99 -9.44 5.19
C ILE A 343 -3.47 -8.35 4.24
N ASN A 344 -4.33 -7.41 3.83
CA ASN A 344 -3.91 -6.30 3.00
C ASN A 344 -2.97 -5.32 3.73
N ALA A 345 -3.17 -5.08 5.02
CA ALA A 345 -2.25 -4.31 5.85
C ALA A 345 -0.87 -4.99 5.92
N TYR A 346 -0.85 -6.31 6.15
CA TYR A 346 0.37 -7.11 6.08
C TYR A 346 1.06 -6.98 4.72
N ARG A 347 0.34 -7.18 3.61
CA ARG A 347 0.92 -7.08 2.25
C ARG A 347 1.56 -5.70 1.99
N LYS A 348 0.93 -4.64 2.49
CA LYS A 348 1.50 -3.28 2.45
C LYS A 348 2.76 -3.16 3.32
N GLY A 349 2.74 -3.70 4.53
CA GLY A 349 3.91 -3.77 5.42
C GLY A 349 5.08 -4.52 4.79
N MET A 350 4.84 -5.72 4.27
CA MET A 350 5.85 -6.50 3.54
C MET A 350 6.36 -5.78 2.31
N SER A 351 5.48 -5.12 1.56
CA SER A 351 5.91 -4.30 0.42
C SER A 351 6.84 -3.18 0.87
N ARG A 352 6.61 -2.57 2.03
CA ARG A 352 7.54 -1.59 2.60
C ARG A 352 8.88 -2.23 2.95
N ILE A 353 8.90 -3.36 3.66
CA ILE A 353 10.14 -4.10 3.99
C ILE A 353 10.91 -4.45 2.69
N VAL A 354 10.22 -5.02 1.70
CA VAL A 354 10.82 -5.43 0.42
C VAL A 354 11.22 -4.24 -0.46
N LEU A 355 10.51 -3.11 -0.45
CA LEU A 355 10.91 -1.90 -1.20
C LEU A 355 12.07 -1.19 -0.52
N SER A 356 12.04 -1.12 0.81
CA SER A 356 13.18 -0.84 1.67
C SER A 356 14.29 -1.87 1.53
N TYR A 357 14.14 -2.90 0.70
CA TYR A 357 15.20 -3.83 0.33
C TYR A 357 15.64 -3.67 -1.15
N LYS A 358 14.70 -3.45 -2.08
CA LYS A 358 14.94 -3.48 -3.54
C LYS A 358 15.26 -2.13 -4.20
N GLN A 359 14.78 -0.99 -3.70
CA GLN A 359 14.80 0.29 -4.45
C GLN A 359 15.89 1.30 -4.03
N PHE A 360 17.11 0.85 -3.72
CA PHE A 360 18.21 1.71 -3.26
C PHE A 360 18.88 2.63 -4.30
N GLY A 361 18.53 2.51 -5.59
CA GLY A 361 19.26 3.19 -6.67
C GLY A 361 18.65 4.49 -7.21
N LYS A 362 17.38 4.82 -6.90
CA LYS A 362 16.66 5.90 -7.63
C LYS A 362 15.83 6.88 -6.79
N LEU A 363 15.39 6.54 -5.59
CA LEU A 363 14.59 7.45 -4.75
C LEU A 363 15.49 8.12 -3.72
N ILE A 364 15.62 9.44 -3.83
CA ILE A 364 16.50 10.26 -2.98
C ILE A 364 15.85 10.58 -1.63
N TRP A 365 14.56 10.28 -1.43
CA TRP A 365 13.87 10.64 -0.21
C TRP A 365 12.81 9.59 0.16
N ILE A 366 12.76 9.27 1.46
CA ILE A 366 11.72 8.56 2.22
C ILE A 366 11.90 7.04 2.38
N GLY A 367 12.52 6.66 3.51
CA GLY A 367 12.52 5.31 4.07
C GLY A 367 13.49 5.17 5.27
N PRO A 368 13.03 5.17 6.53
CA PRO A 368 13.90 5.13 7.72
C PRO A 368 14.68 3.81 7.90
N VAL A 369 14.18 2.71 7.34
CA VAL A 369 14.65 1.35 7.64
C VAL A 369 16.07 1.06 7.14
N VAL A 370 16.55 1.68 6.05
CA VAL A 370 17.92 1.42 5.54
C VAL A 370 18.83 2.64 5.53
N SER A 371 18.30 3.84 5.82
CA SER A 371 19.16 4.97 6.23
C SER A 371 19.88 4.69 7.56
N LEU A 372 19.51 3.65 8.30
CA LEU A 372 20.15 3.27 9.55
C LEU A 372 21.16 2.11 9.43
N VAL A 373 20.91 1.11 8.57
CA VAL A 373 21.51 -0.23 8.75
C VAL A 373 22.96 -0.36 8.30
N LEU A 374 23.39 0.25 7.18
CA LEU A 374 24.69 -0.18 6.62
C LEU A 374 25.85 0.79 6.83
N LEU A 375 25.65 2.11 6.88
CA LEU A 375 26.77 3.08 7.00
C LEU A 375 26.40 4.49 7.52
N ALA A 376 25.11 4.81 7.67
CA ALA A 376 24.66 6.18 7.47
C ALA A 376 24.45 7.01 8.76
N VAL A 377 24.15 6.41 9.91
CA VAL A 377 23.99 7.19 11.16
C VAL A 377 25.18 6.98 12.10
N PHE A 378 25.53 5.73 12.41
CA PHE A 378 26.60 5.44 13.37
C PHE A 378 28.01 5.55 12.75
N PHE A 379 28.20 5.02 11.53
CA PHE A 379 29.49 5.05 10.84
C PHE A 379 29.78 6.38 10.14
N SER A 380 28.76 7.09 9.63
CA SER A 380 28.98 8.43 9.10
C SER A 380 29.47 9.35 10.21
N PHE A 381 28.91 9.28 11.41
CA PHE A 381 29.39 10.04 12.56
C PHE A 381 30.84 9.69 12.92
N TRP A 382 31.16 8.39 13.06
CA TRP A 382 32.51 7.95 13.44
C TRP A 382 33.57 8.13 12.35
N ALA A 383 33.17 8.07 11.07
CA ALA A 383 34.05 8.37 9.93
C ALA A 383 34.17 9.89 9.70
N ASN A 384 33.11 10.67 9.94
CA ASN A 384 33.14 12.13 9.88
C ASN A 384 33.99 12.72 11.01
N SER A 385 34.02 12.08 12.18
CA SER A 385 34.88 12.50 13.30
C SER A 385 36.37 12.30 13.02
N LYS A 386 36.75 11.53 11.99
CA LYS A 386 38.16 11.41 11.57
C LYS A 386 38.57 12.66 10.79
N THR A 387 39.35 13.54 11.42
CA THR A 387 39.98 14.72 10.81
C THR A 387 41.51 14.55 10.72
N GLY A 388 42.20 15.51 10.10
CA GLY A 388 43.67 15.56 10.03
C GLY A 388 44.34 14.64 9.00
N LYS A 389 45.68 14.61 9.06
CA LYS A 389 46.55 13.79 8.18
C LYS A 389 46.19 12.31 8.34
N GLY A 390 46.01 11.61 7.21
CA GLY A 390 45.59 10.19 7.19
C GLY A 390 44.10 9.93 7.46
N SER A 391 43.26 10.97 7.55
CA SER A 391 41.81 10.80 7.73
C SER A 391 41.16 9.94 6.64
N HIS A 392 41.64 10.03 5.40
CA HIS A 392 41.19 9.17 4.30
C HIS A 392 41.36 7.67 4.63
N ALA A 393 42.59 7.26 4.91
CA ALA A 393 42.93 5.88 5.19
C ALA A 393 42.18 5.35 6.42
N ARG A 394 42.04 6.18 7.47
CA ARG A 394 41.24 5.81 8.65
C ARG A 394 39.76 5.60 8.31
N ARG A 395 39.15 6.48 7.50
CA ARG A 395 37.76 6.32 7.06
C ARG A 395 37.60 5.04 6.27
N VAL A 396 38.38 4.86 5.20
CA VAL A 396 38.26 3.68 4.34
C VAL A 396 38.52 2.39 5.12
N LYS A 397 39.55 2.35 5.98
CA LYS A 397 39.82 1.20 6.86
C LYS A 397 38.65 0.88 7.78
N THR A 398 38.02 1.89 8.39
CA THR A 398 36.85 1.69 9.26
C THR A 398 35.69 1.08 8.47
N LEU A 399 35.36 1.66 7.30
CA LEU A 399 34.26 1.16 6.48
C LEU A 399 34.53 -0.25 5.98
N HIS A 400 35.74 -0.50 5.50
CA HIS A 400 36.17 -1.81 5.02
C HIS A 400 36.11 -2.85 6.14
N SER A 401 36.65 -2.55 7.32
CA SER A 401 36.66 -3.46 8.47
C SER A 401 35.25 -3.86 8.88
N ARG A 402 34.31 -2.91 8.86
CA ARG A 402 32.90 -3.18 9.17
C ARG A 402 32.27 -4.09 8.12
N VAL A 403 32.41 -3.74 6.85
CA VAL A 403 31.78 -4.47 5.75
C VAL A 403 32.35 -5.88 5.57
N SER A 404 33.56 -6.12 6.07
CA SER A 404 34.22 -7.42 6.05
C SER A 404 33.99 -8.24 7.32
N SER A 405 33.32 -7.70 8.34
CA SER A 405 33.06 -8.42 9.59
C SER A 405 31.86 -9.33 9.45
N GLU A 406 31.89 -10.50 10.10
CA GLU A 406 30.75 -11.43 10.18
C GLU A 406 29.47 -10.75 10.70
N ALA A 407 29.62 -9.92 11.73
CA ALA A 407 28.55 -9.11 12.31
C ALA A 407 27.83 -8.18 11.29
N PHE A 408 28.40 -7.94 10.10
CA PHE A 408 27.73 -7.13 9.07
C PHE A 408 26.50 -7.82 8.51
N VAL A 409 26.58 -9.12 8.29
CA VAL A 409 25.46 -9.92 7.79
C VAL A 409 24.47 -10.16 8.93
N ASP A 410 24.94 -10.46 10.14
CA ASP A 410 24.06 -10.69 11.29
C ASP A 410 23.27 -9.46 11.71
N ASP A 411 23.87 -8.27 11.68
CA ASP A 411 23.14 -7.02 11.94
C ASP A 411 22.07 -6.76 10.87
N PHE A 412 22.38 -7.10 9.61
CA PHE A 412 21.41 -7.00 8.52
C PHE A 412 20.23 -7.98 8.72
N ARG A 413 20.54 -9.24 9.04
CA ARG A 413 19.55 -10.29 9.34
C ARG A 413 18.68 -9.89 10.52
N SER A 414 19.30 -9.57 11.66
CA SER A 414 18.61 -9.18 12.90
C SER A 414 17.63 -8.03 12.67
N ARG A 415 18.00 -7.05 11.85
CA ARG A 415 17.09 -5.95 11.54
C ARG A 415 15.93 -6.39 10.64
N LEU A 416 16.22 -7.15 9.60
CA LEU A 416 15.21 -7.63 8.66
C LEU A 416 14.19 -8.53 9.38
N SER A 417 14.67 -9.42 10.25
CA SER A 417 13.83 -10.23 11.13
C SER A 417 13.05 -9.36 12.11
N GLY A 418 13.67 -8.38 12.76
CA GLY A 418 12.95 -7.47 13.66
C GLY A 418 11.81 -6.67 12.99
N ASP A 419 12.04 -6.13 11.79
CA ASP A 419 10.96 -5.45 11.05
C ASP A 419 9.85 -6.43 10.61
N PHE A 420 10.20 -7.70 10.34
CA PHE A 420 9.24 -8.75 10.03
C PHE A 420 8.42 -9.17 11.26
N ASP A 421 9.07 -9.36 12.41
CA ASP A 421 8.47 -9.75 13.67
C ASP A 421 7.48 -8.68 14.17
N GLU A 422 7.86 -7.40 14.06
CA GLU A 422 6.98 -6.26 14.35
C GLU A 422 5.72 -6.33 13.48
N LEU A 423 5.87 -6.55 12.17
CA LEU A 423 4.74 -6.65 11.25
C LEU A 423 3.83 -7.85 11.54
N ILE A 424 4.39 -9.02 11.87
CA ILE A 424 3.61 -10.20 12.23
C ILE A 424 2.86 -9.96 13.53
N THR A 425 3.51 -9.37 14.53
CA THR A 425 2.91 -9.03 15.83
C THR A 425 1.76 -8.03 15.68
N GLU A 426 1.96 -6.95 14.92
CA GLU A 426 0.90 -5.97 14.65
C GLU A 426 -0.29 -6.61 13.93
N THR A 427 -0.02 -7.48 12.95
CA THR A 427 -1.07 -8.13 12.17
C THR A 427 -1.83 -9.17 13.00
N SER A 428 -1.12 -10.02 13.76
CA SER A 428 -1.72 -11.04 14.62
C SER A 428 -2.58 -10.41 15.71
N GLN A 429 -2.10 -9.33 16.34
CA GLN A 429 -2.86 -8.59 17.34
C GLN A 429 -4.13 -7.98 16.72
N ALA A 430 -4.00 -7.34 15.55
CA ALA A 430 -5.15 -6.74 14.87
C ALA A 430 -6.23 -7.77 14.50
N ILE A 431 -5.84 -8.98 14.08
CA ILE A 431 -6.77 -10.07 13.78
C ILE A 431 -7.40 -10.60 15.08
N SER A 432 -6.58 -10.85 16.12
CA SER A 432 -7.03 -11.38 17.41
C SER A 432 -8.04 -10.45 18.09
N ASP A 433 -7.79 -9.14 18.08
CA ASP A 433 -8.70 -8.13 18.65
C ASP A 433 -10.04 -8.09 17.90
N ARG A 434 -10.01 -8.22 16.57
CA ARG A 434 -11.23 -8.25 15.73
C ARG A 434 -12.02 -9.53 15.97
N LEU A 435 -11.36 -10.69 16.02
CA LEU A 435 -12.00 -11.97 16.33
C LEU A 435 -12.59 -11.96 17.73
N GLY A 436 -11.84 -11.51 18.73
CA GLY A 436 -12.29 -11.45 20.12
C GLY A 436 -13.54 -10.58 20.30
N ARG A 437 -13.64 -9.46 19.58
CA ARG A 437 -14.85 -8.62 19.59
C ARG A 437 -16.07 -9.31 19.01
N GLU A 438 -15.95 -9.91 17.83
CA GLU A 438 -17.10 -10.59 17.20
C GLU A 438 -17.50 -11.84 17.98
N PHE A 439 -16.53 -12.61 18.47
CA PHE A 439 -16.77 -13.76 19.34
C PHE A 439 -17.47 -13.36 20.64
N GLY A 440 -16.97 -12.34 21.33
CA GLY A 440 -17.58 -11.85 22.57
C GLY A 440 -19.02 -11.36 22.36
N ALA A 441 -19.28 -10.71 21.23
CA ALA A 441 -20.61 -10.25 20.89
C ALA A 441 -21.57 -11.41 20.54
N LEU A 442 -21.12 -12.40 19.76
CA LEU A 442 -21.88 -13.62 19.50
C LEU A 442 -22.20 -14.39 20.78
N ARG A 443 -21.20 -14.56 21.66
CA ARG A 443 -21.40 -15.23 22.95
C ARG A 443 -22.43 -14.52 23.81
N SER A 444 -22.41 -13.18 23.83
CA SER A 444 -23.44 -12.39 24.50
C SER A 444 -24.83 -12.64 23.89
N ASP A 445 -24.94 -12.71 22.56
CA ASP A 445 -26.21 -13.00 21.88
C ASP A 445 -26.72 -14.41 22.24
N VAL A 446 -25.85 -15.42 22.26
CA VAL A 446 -26.18 -16.81 22.64
C VAL A 446 -26.60 -16.90 24.11
N ASP A 447 -25.83 -16.31 25.03
CA ASP A 447 -26.13 -16.28 26.46
C ASP A 447 -27.48 -15.63 26.74
N LEU A 448 -27.82 -14.55 26.03
CA LEU A 448 -29.11 -13.86 26.17
C LEU A 448 -30.28 -14.75 25.77
N MET A 449 -30.13 -15.59 24.75
CA MET A 449 -31.16 -16.53 24.31
C MET A 449 -31.27 -17.75 25.23
N GLN A 450 -30.15 -18.24 25.75
CA GLN A 450 -30.10 -19.47 26.55
C GLN A 450 -30.35 -19.26 28.05
N LYS A 451 -30.06 -18.08 28.62
CA LYS A 451 -30.23 -17.83 30.07
C LYS A 451 -31.69 -18.00 30.50
N LYS A 452 -31.98 -19.06 31.25
CA LYS A 452 -33.16 -19.17 32.13
C LYS A 452 -33.04 -18.10 33.21
N GLN A 453 -33.54 -16.90 32.94
CA GLN A 453 -33.62 -15.88 33.97
C GLN A 453 -34.78 -16.26 34.91
N ARG A 454 -34.53 -17.14 35.89
CA ARG A 454 -35.36 -17.24 37.10
C ARG A 454 -35.19 -15.93 37.85
N SER A 455 -36.02 -14.94 37.54
CA SER A 455 -36.16 -13.76 38.39
C SER A 455 -37.37 -14.00 39.28
N GLU A 456 -37.17 -14.08 40.59
CA GLU A 456 -38.22 -14.15 41.62
C GLU A 456 -38.98 -12.81 41.78
N PHE A 457 -38.91 -11.93 40.77
CA PHE A 457 -39.28 -10.50 40.89
C PHE A 457 -40.55 -10.10 40.10
N TYR A 458 -41.38 -11.04 39.64
CA TYR A 458 -42.35 -10.79 38.56
C TYR A 458 -43.77 -10.33 38.93
N GLU A 459 -44.21 -10.34 40.19
CA GLU A 459 -45.63 -10.05 40.46
C GLU A 459 -46.01 -8.56 40.45
N THR A 460 -45.06 -7.63 40.61
CA THR A 460 -45.36 -6.17 40.61
C THR A 460 -45.06 -5.45 39.28
N TYR A 461 -44.54 -6.17 38.27
CA TYR A 461 -43.92 -5.55 37.09
C TYR A 461 -44.80 -5.53 35.82
N TYR A 462 -45.95 -6.23 35.82
CA TYR A 462 -46.78 -6.45 34.62
C TYR A 462 -47.38 -5.16 34.00
N GLU A 463 -47.81 -4.17 34.76
CA GLU A 463 -48.39 -2.94 34.16
C GLU A 463 -47.33 -1.98 33.59
N ASN A 464 -46.12 -1.97 34.16
CA ASN A 464 -45.01 -1.16 33.64
C ASN A 464 -44.31 -1.84 32.45
N HIS A 465 -44.26 -3.17 32.43
CA HIS A 465 -43.58 -3.93 31.38
C HIS A 465 -44.25 -3.78 30.00
N TRP A 466 -45.58 -3.63 29.91
CA TRP A 466 -46.29 -3.51 28.63
C TRP A 466 -46.09 -2.11 28.04
N LYS A 467 -46.02 -1.08 28.89
CA LYS A 467 -45.58 0.27 28.50
C LYS A 467 -44.12 0.25 28.02
N SER A 468 -43.24 -0.50 28.68
CA SER A 468 -41.86 -0.69 28.24
C SER A 468 -41.74 -1.46 26.93
N VAL A 469 -42.54 -2.50 26.69
CA VAL A 469 -42.56 -3.25 25.42
C VAL A 469 -43.08 -2.40 24.26
N ALA A 470 -44.14 -1.61 24.47
CA ALA A 470 -44.63 -0.66 23.47
C ALA A 470 -43.58 0.40 23.12
N GLN A 471 -42.86 0.91 24.13
CA GLN A 471 -41.72 1.82 23.93
C GLN A 471 -40.59 1.15 23.14
N LEU A 472 -40.26 -0.11 23.43
CA LEU A 472 -39.25 -0.88 22.71
C LEU A 472 -39.63 -1.10 21.24
N HIS A 473 -40.90 -1.37 20.94
CA HIS A 473 -41.38 -1.44 19.56
C HIS A 473 -41.28 -0.08 18.84
N GLY A 474 -41.58 1.02 19.53
CA GLY A 474 -41.36 2.37 18.99
C GLY A 474 -39.89 2.65 18.68
N VAL A 475 -38.98 2.23 19.57
CA VAL A 475 -37.53 2.32 19.35
C VAL A 475 -37.09 1.46 18.17
N LYS A 476 -37.60 0.22 18.06
CA LYS A 476 -37.32 -0.67 16.92
C LYS A 476 -37.69 -0.01 15.59
N ALA A 477 -38.92 0.48 15.47
CA ALA A 477 -39.40 1.12 14.24
C ALA A 477 -38.59 2.38 13.90
N ALA A 478 -38.20 3.17 14.91
CA ALA A 478 -37.34 4.34 14.70
C ALA A 478 -35.93 3.95 14.20
N ILE A 479 -35.36 2.87 14.74
CA ILE A 479 -34.07 2.34 14.31
C ILE A 479 -34.13 1.80 12.88
N GLU A 480 -35.14 0.99 12.54
CA GLU A 480 -35.34 0.45 11.19
C GLU A 480 -35.47 1.58 10.17
N LYS A 481 -36.30 2.59 10.48
CA LYS A 481 -36.44 3.79 9.64
C LYS A 481 -35.10 4.51 9.45
N LEU A 482 -34.31 4.67 10.51
CA LEU A 482 -33.01 5.35 10.42
C LEU A 482 -32.01 4.57 9.56
N VAL A 483 -32.04 3.23 9.59
CA VAL A 483 -31.23 2.39 8.70
C VAL A 483 -31.65 2.56 7.25
N ASP A 484 -32.96 2.58 6.97
CA ASP A 484 -33.48 2.78 5.62
C ASP A 484 -33.09 4.17 5.09
N ASP A 485 -33.23 5.21 5.91
CA ASP A 485 -32.81 6.57 5.58
C ASP A 485 -31.31 6.62 5.28
N MET A 486 -30.48 5.98 6.11
CA MET A 486 -29.03 5.89 5.87
C MET A 486 -28.68 5.16 4.58
N ASN A 487 -29.38 4.06 4.28
CA ASN A 487 -29.19 3.31 3.04
C ASN A 487 -29.60 4.12 1.80
N ASN A 488 -30.72 4.84 1.88
CA ASN A 488 -31.19 5.72 0.82
C ASN A 488 -30.22 6.88 0.58
N LEU A 489 -29.69 7.49 1.64
CA LEU A 489 -28.66 8.54 1.55
C LEU A 489 -27.33 8.01 0.99
N ALA A 490 -26.98 6.75 1.26
CA ALA A 490 -25.77 6.11 0.74
C ALA A 490 -25.90 5.63 -0.72
N ALA A 491 -27.12 5.44 -1.23
CA ALA A 491 -27.35 4.89 -2.57
C ALA A 491 -26.68 5.67 -3.71
N PRO A 492 -26.73 7.02 -3.77
CA PRO A 492 -26.02 7.78 -4.81
C PRO A 492 -24.50 7.56 -4.75
N ALA A 493 -23.93 7.51 -3.54
CA ALA A 493 -22.50 7.26 -3.36
C ALA A 493 -22.11 5.84 -3.82
N ARG A 494 -22.95 4.83 -3.56
CA ARG A 494 -22.77 3.47 -4.07
C ARG A 494 -22.82 3.41 -5.60
N GLU A 495 -23.76 4.12 -6.22
CA GLU A 495 -23.87 4.19 -7.67
C GLU A 495 -22.64 4.85 -8.30
N MET A 496 -22.17 5.95 -7.71
CA MET A 496 -20.93 6.62 -8.11
C MET A 496 -19.72 5.69 -7.96
N ALA A 497 -19.62 4.98 -6.83
CA ALA A 497 -18.55 4.04 -6.56
C ALA A 497 -18.56 2.84 -7.54
N GLN A 498 -19.73 2.29 -7.87
CA GLN A 498 -19.85 1.24 -8.89
C GLN A 498 -19.36 1.72 -10.26
N LYS A 499 -19.76 2.93 -10.67
CA LYS A 499 -19.31 3.56 -11.93
C LYS A 499 -17.81 3.83 -11.94
N GLN A 500 -17.24 4.27 -10.82
CA GLN A 500 -15.85 4.72 -10.73
C GLN A 500 -14.85 3.57 -10.49
N TYR A 501 -15.23 2.55 -9.74
CA TYR A 501 -14.32 1.50 -9.27
C TYR A 501 -14.59 0.11 -9.86
N ALA A 502 -15.60 -0.04 -10.73
CA ALA A 502 -16.04 -1.33 -11.25
C ALA A 502 -16.24 -2.37 -10.13
N LEU A 503 -16.77 -1.93 -8.98
CA LEU A 503 -17.05 -2.82 -7.86
C LEU A 503 -18.13 -3.80 -8.31
N ALA A 504 -17.74 -5.07 -8.43
CA ALA A 504 -18.69 -6.16 -8.56
C ALA A 504 -19.69 -6.02 -7.41
N SER A 505 -20.99 -5.95 -7.75
CA SER A 505 -22.05 -5.94 -6.76
C SER A 505 -21.83 -7.09 -5.78
N PRO A 506 -21.96 -6.89 -4.46
CA PRO A 506 -21.75 -7.94 -3.47
C PRO A 506 -22.61 -9.22 -3.71
N ASP A 507 -23.67 -9.11 -4.51
CA ASP A 507 -24.56 -10.22 -4.90
C ASP A 507 -24.05 -11.14 -6.03
N ASN A 508 -22.89 -10.87 -6.65
CA ASN A 508 -22.38 -11.67 -7.76
C ASN A 508 -21.36 -12.73 -7.34
N ARG A 509 -21.67 -13.53 -6.31
CA ARG A 509 -21.03 -14.85 -6.16
C ARG A 509 -21.88 -15.88 -6.92
N PRO A 510 -21.28 -16.73 -7.78
CA PRO A 510 -22.01 -17.87 -8.29
C PRO A 510 -22.39 -18.77 -7.11
N VAL A 511 -23.67 -19.16 -7.08
CA VAL A 511 -24.26 -20.13 -6.15
C VAL A 511 -23.48 -21.43 -6.15
#